data_AF-E4YAC8-F1
#
_entry.id   AF-E4YAC8-F1
#
_cell.length_a   1.000
_cell.length_b   1.000
_cell.length_c   1.000
_cell.angle_alpha   90.00
_cell.angle_beta   90.00
_cell.angle_gamma   90.00
#
_symmetry.space_group_name_H-M   'P 1'
#
loop_
_entity.id
_entity.type
_entity.pdbx_description
1 polymer ?
#
loop_
_entity_poly.entity_id
_entity_poly.type
_entity_poly.pdbx_seq_one_letter_code
_entity_poly.pdbx_strand_id
1 'polypeptide(L)'
;MAAWGDSVAFCSSIGSLLVGLTGVLPILFLEKNNKYTESIWIKYVLAFGAGTLLGDAFLHLLPEVMNFREWPFGVLAGYLFGFVFQKFSPEEDSAKSGAYVNLFANCLDNFTHGLAIGGSFVIGINRGWATTATILVHEIPHEFGDFAILLRGGLTRSRAALLQSITAFAGLSGALFVIFLKDISPDLVLRCIVPFTIGAFIYVSLTNVLPELMEDEKNYHWIVLIISIGIVTMGLLSSL
;
A
#
# COMPACT_ATOMS: atom_id res chain seq x y z
N MET A 1 -5.72 -25.79 -15.90
CA MET A 1 -6.49 -24.62 -15.40
C MET A 1 -6.73 -24.68 -13.89
N ALA A 2 -7.16 -25.80 -13.30
CA ALA A 2 -7.37 -25.92 -11.83
C ALA A 2 -6.13 -25.57 -10.97
N ALA A 3 -4.98 -26.20 -11.24
CA ALA A 3 -3.76 -25.97 -10.44
C ALA A 3 -3.22 -24.52 -10.47
N TRP A 4 -3.49 -23.77 -11.54
CA TRP A 4 -3.08 -22.37 -11.66
C TRP A 4 -4.02 -21.45 -10.88
N GLY A 5 -5.33 -21.72 -10.92
CA GLY A 5 -6.33 -21.01 -10.12
C GLY A 5 -6.09 -21.17 -8.61
N ASP A 6 -5.79 -22.39 -8.17
CA ASP A 6 -5.51 -22.69 -6.75
C ASP A 6 -4.25 -21.97 -6.27
N SER A 7 -3.23 -21.88 -7.13
CA SER A 7 -1.98 -21.16 -6.83
C SER A 7 -2.21 -19.64 -6.68
N VAL A 8 -3.02 -19.03 -7.56
CA VAL A 8 -3.33 -17.60 -7.50
C VAL A 8 -4.08 -17.24 -6.22
N ALA A 9 -5.11 -18.03 -5.86
CA ALA A 9 -5.89 -17.77 -4.66
C ALA A 9 -5.04 -17.91 -3.38
N PHE A 10 -4.23 -18.97 -3.32
CA PHE A 10 -3.31 -19.22 -2.21
C PHE A 10 -2.26 -18.11 -2.08
N CYS A 11 -1.56 -17.77 -3.16
CA CYS A 11 -0.52 -16.74 -3.13
C CYS A 11 -1.09 -15.34 -2.83
N SER A 12 -2.25 -14.98 -3.36
CA SER A 12 -2.89 -13.69 -3.05
C SER A 12 -3.30 -13.60 -1.58
N SER A 13 -3.82 -14.69 -1.01
CA SER A 13 -4.18 -14.75 0.41
C SER A 13 -2.94 -14.61 1.29
N ILE A 14 -1.85 -15.32 0.97
CA ILE A 14 -0.60 -15.20 1.72
C ILE A 14 0.01 -13.82 1.57
N GLY A 15 0.12 -13.28 0.36
CA GLY A 15 0.70 -11.96 0.12
C GLY A 15 -0.05 -10.87 0.87
N SER A 16 -1.39 -10.89 0.78
CA SER A 16 -2.24 -9.91 1.49
C SER A 16 -2.13 -10.01 3.01
N LEU A 17 -2.04 -11.22 3.58
CA LEU A 17 -1.82 -11.40 5.02
C LEU A 17 -0.42 -10.99 5.45
N LEU A 18 0.61 -11.28 4.65
CA LEU A 18 1.98 -10.84 4.95
C LEU A 18 2.06 -9.32 5.05
N VAL A 19 1.43 -8.60 4.11
CA VAL A 19 1.34 -7.14 4.13
C VAL A 19 0.51 -6.65 5.30
N GLY A 20 -0.75 -7.10 5.42
CA GLY A 20 -1.66 -6.57 6.44
C GLY A 20 -1.22 -6.83 7.87
N LEU A 21 -0.52 -7.94 8.13
CA LEU A 21 0.02 -8.22 9.48
C LEU A 21 1.26 -7.40 9.82
N THR A 22 1.86 -6.67 8.88
CA THR A 22 2.97 -5.77 9.19
C THR A 22 2.57 -4.67 10.18
N GLY A 23 1.30 -4.27 10.23
CA GLY A 23 0.77 -3.31 11.21
C GLY A 23 0.86 -3.75 12.67
N VAL A 24 1.14 -5.03 12.93
CA VAL A 24 1.41 -5.55 14.28
C VAL A 24 2.88 -5.38 14.67
N LEU A 25 3.81 -5.41 13.71
CA LEU A 25 5.26 -5.33 13.95
C LEU A 25 5.70 -4.16 14.84
N PRO A 26 5.13 -2.94 14.72
CA PRO A 26 5.54 -1.81 15.55
C PRO A 26 5.39 -2.08 17.06
N ILE A 27 4.52 -3.01 17.49
CA ILE A 27 4.41 -3.36 18.91
C ILE A 27 5.74 -3.83 19.50
N LEU A 28 6.63 -4.43 18.71
CA LEU A 28 7.92 -4.95 19.18
C LEU A 28 8.94 -3.85 19.47
N PHE A 29 8.78 -2.67 18.85
CA PHE A 29 9.80 -1.62 18.83
C PHE A 29 9.31 -0.28 19.39
N LEU A 30 8.01 0.00 19.31
CA LEU A 30 7.43 1.28 19.73
C LEU A 30 6.93 1.25 21.17
N GLU A 31 7.32 2.29 21.89
CA GLU A 31 6.81 2.65 23.21
C GLU A 31 6.12 4.02 23.13
N LYS A 32 5.29 4.34 24.13
CA LYS A 32 4.38 5.50 24.13
C LYS A 32 5.08 6.85 23.88
N ASN A 33 6.37 6.98 24.19
CA ASN A 33 7.16 8.20 24.02
C ASN A 33 8.32 8.05 23.02
N ASN A 34 8.30 7.03 22.15
CA ASN A 34 9.42 6.76 21.25
C ASN A 34 9.46 7.78 20.07
N LYS A 35 10.64 8.35 19.81
CA LYS A 35 10.90 9.27 18.67
C LYS A 35 11.26 8.55 17.37
N TYR A 36 11.03 7.24 17.30
CA TYR A 36 11.38 6.42 16.14
C TYR A 36 10.88 6.99 14.80
N THR A 37 9.66 7.53 14.78
CA THR A 37 9.05 8.15 13.60
C THR A 37 9.72 9.44 13.14
N GLU A 38 10.54 10.09 13.98
CA GLU A 38 11.29 11.30 13.63
C GLU A 38 12.67 10.99 13.03
N SER A 39 13.05 9.71 12.95
CA SER A 39 14.36 9.29 12.45
C SER A 39 14.50 9.51 10.94
N ILE A 40 15.62 10.10 10.53
CA ILE A 40 15.97 10.27 9.11
C ILE A 40 15.99 8.94 8.35
N TRP A 41 16.33 7.83 9.03
CA TRP A 41 16.30 6.50 8.43
C TRP A 41 14.90 6.09 7.99
N ILE A 42 13.86 6.44 8.75
CA ILE A 42 12.47 6.14 8.39
C ILE A 42 12.05 6.93 7.16
N LYS A 43 12.43 8.21 7.07
CA LYS A 43 12.24 9.01 5.86
C LYS A 43 12.90 8.37 4.64
N TYR A 44 14.11 7.82 4.79
CA TYR A 44 14.80 7.13 3.70
C TYR A 44 14.12 5.82 3.27
N VAL A 45 13.64 5.00 4.21
CA VAL A 45 12.91 3.79 3.82
C VAL A 45 11.54 4.14 3.20
N LEU A 46 10.84 5.16 3.70
CA LEU A 46 9.62 5.69 3.08
C LEU A 46 9.88 6.25 1.68
N ALA A 47 10.96 7.00 1.48
CA ALA A 47 11.39 7.49 0.17
C ALA A 47 11.64 6.34 -0.81
N PHE A 48 12.32 5.28 -0.35
CA PHE A 48 12.57 4.09 -1.15
C PHE A 48 11.25 3.38 -1.50
N GLY A 49 10.35 3.23 -0.51
CA GLY A 49 9.02 2.65 -0.66
C GLY A 49 8.13 3.41 -1.66
N ALA A 50 8.10 4.75 -1.59
CA ALA A 50 7.41 5.59 -2.56
C ALA A 50 7.99 5.43 -3.97
N GLY A 51 9.32 5.32 -4.10
CA GLY A 51 9.97 5.02 -5.36
C GLY A 51 9.59 3.65 -5.93
N THR A 52 9.59 2.60 -5.10
CA THR A 52 9.18 1.26 -5.54
C THR A 52 7.70 1.19 -5.89
N LEU A 53 6.82 1.89 -5.16
CA LEU A 53 5.39 2.00 -5.49
C LEU A 53 5.15 2.70 -6.83
N LEU A 54 5.85 3.81 -7.09
CA LEU A 54 5.79 4.48 -8.40
C LEU A 54 6.33 3.58 -9.51
N GLY A 55 7.41 2.85 -9.23
CA GLY A 55 7.95 1.84 -10.14
C GLY A 55 6.95 0.72 -10.42
N ASP A 56 6.23 0.23 -9.40
CA ASP A 56 5.25 -0.85 -9.55
C ASP A 56 4.03 -0.36 -10.33
N ALA A 57 3.57 0.86 -10.03
CA ALA A 57 2.51 1.53 -10.78
C ALA A 57 2.87 1.69 -12.27
N PHE A 58 3.99 2.34 -12.60
CA PHE A 58 4.29 2.76 -13.97
C PHE A 58 5.10 1.75 -14.79
N LEU A 59 6.03 1.02 -14.18
CA LEU A 59 6.97 0.15 -14.88
C LEU A 59 6.57 -1.33 -14.81
N HIS A 60 5.76 -1.73 -13.83
CA HIS A 60 5.34 -3.11 -13.64
C HIS A 60 3.89 -3.36 -14.06
N LEU A 61 2.92 -2.64 -13.50
CA LEU A 61 1.50 -2.92 -13.66
C LEU A 61 0.88 -2.19 -14.85
N LEU A 62 1.23 -0.92 -15.08
CA LEU A 62 0.66 -0.15 -16.19
C LEU A 62 0.89 -0.79 -17.57
N PRO A 63 2.09 -1.32 -17.90
CA PRO A 63 2.31 -1.98 -19.20
C PRO A 63 1.38 -3.18 -19.45
N GLU A 64 0.97 -3.88 -18.39
CA GLU A 64 0.12 -5.08 -18.46
C GLU A 64 -1.34 -4.75 -18.81
N VAL A 65 -1.77 -3.51 -18.58
CA VAL A 65 -3.17 -3.07 -18.79
C VAL A 65 -3.33 -2.14 -20.00
N MET A 66 -2.24 -1.72 -20.63
CA MET A 66 -2.25 -0.74 -21.73
C MET A 66 -3.03 -1.18 -22.98
N ASN A 67 -3.25 -2.49 -23.14
CA ASN A 67 -4.06 -3.04 -24.24
C ASN A 67 -5.57 -2.82 -24.05
N PHE A 68 -6.02 -2.46 -22.84
CA PHE A 68 -7.43 -2.21 -22.53
C PHE A 68 -7.75 -0.73 -22.67
N ARG A 69 -8.81 -0.37 -23.40
CA ARG A 69 -9.18 1.05 -23.59
C ARG A 69 -9.55 1.76 -22.28
N GLU A 70 -9.95 0.98 -21.27
CA GLU A 70 -10.46 1.43 -19.99
C GLU A 70 -9.37 1.85 -18.99
N TRP A 71 -8.09 1.46 -19.22
CA TRP A 71 -7.02 1.70 -18.26
C TRP A 71 -6.90 3.16 -17.80
N PRO A 72 -7.07 4.21 -18.64
CA PRO A 72 -6.93 5.59 -18.16
C PRO A 72 -8.02 5.96 -17.15
N PHE A 73 -9.25 5.46 -17.35
CA PHE A 73 -10.37 5.72 -16.46
C PHE A 73 -10.19 5.00 -15.12
N GLY A 74 -9.67 3.78 -15.14
CA GLY A 74 -9.38 3.06 -13.90
C GLY A 74 -8.26 3.73 -13.09
N VAL A 75 -7.16 4.15 -13.74
CA VAL A 75 -6.09 4.92 -13.07
C VAL A 75 -6.64 6.22 -12.46
N LEU A 76 -7.47 6.96 -13.21
CA LEU A 76 -8.08 8.17 -12.69
C LEU A 76 -9.03 7.87 -11.51
N ALA A 77 -9.82 6.81 -11.59
CA ALA A 77 -10.72 6.40 -10.53
C ALA A 77 -9.96 6.04 -9.23
N GLY A 78 -8.84 5.31 -9.36
CA GLY A 78 -7.97 4.99 -8.23
C GLY A 78 -7.33 6.21 -7.59
N TYR A 79 -6.82 7.12 -8.42
CA TYR A 79 -6.21 8.36 -7.93
C TYR A 79 -7.24 9.26 -7.21
N LEU A 80 -8.42 9.42 -7.82
CA LEU A 80 -9.51 10.20 -7.23
C LEU A 80 -10.09 9.54 -5.98
N PHE A 81 -10.11 8.21 -5.90
CA PHE A 81 -10.50 7.49 -4.70
C PHE A 81 -9.65 7.91 -3.50
N GLY A 82 -8.32 7.93 -3.64
CA GLY A 82 -7.42 8.41 -2.60
C GLY A 82 -7.71 9.86 -2.19
N PHE A 83 -7.91 10.75 -3.17
CA PHE A 83 -8.21 12.16 -2.92
C PHE A 83 -9.53 12.37 -2.16
N VAL A 84 -10.59 11.73 -2.65
CA VAL A 84 -11.91 11.80 -2.07
C VAL A 84 -11.88 11.25 -0.65
N PHE A 85 -11.19 10.13 -0.45
CA PHE A 85 -11.07 9.51 0.84
C PHE A 85 -10.37 10.41 1.88
N GLN A 86 -9.22 11.00 1.53
CA GLN A 86 -8.51 11.90 2.44
C GLN A 86 -9.34 13.13 2.84
N LYS A 87 -10.25 13.58 1.97
CA LYS A 87 -11.13 14.72 2.22
C LYS A 87 -12.39 14.39 3.04
N PHE A 88 -12.85 13.14 3.02
CA PHE A 88 -13.99 12.69 3.83
C PHE A 88 -13.60 12.24 5.24
N SER A 89 -12.32 12.16 5.55
CA SER A 89 -11.83 12.01 6.91
C SER A 89 -12.21 13.26 7.73
N PRO A 90 -13.05 13.14 8.78
CA PRO A 90 -13.55 14.28 9.54
C PRO A 90 -12.41 15.05 10.21
N GLU A 91 -12.55 16.38 10.30
CA GLU A 91 -11.61 17.22 11.08
C GLU A 91 -11.51 16.69 12.51
N GLU A 92 -10.27 16.55 12.99
CA GLU A 92 -10.00 15.91 14.27
C GLU A 92 -10.20 16.88 15.45
N ASP A 93 -11.34 16.78 16.12
CA ASP A 93 -11.59 17.56 17.35
C ASP A 93 -10.72 17.09 18.55
N SER A 94 -10.13 15.90 18.46
CA SER A 94 -9.25 15.35 19.50
C SER A 94 -8.28 14.30 18.96
N ALA A 95 -7.12 14.14 19.62
CA ALA A 95 -6.12 13.12 19.29
C ALA A 95 -6.69 11.68 19.27
N LYS A 96 -7.71 11.41 20.09
CA LYS A 96 -8.39 10.12 20.10
C LYS A 96 -9.24 9.91 18.84
N SER A 97 -9.93 10.95 18.37
CA SER A 97 -10.67 10.91 17.10
C SER A 97 -9.73 10.63 15.95
N GLY A 98 -8.59 11.34 15.92
CA GLY A 98 -7.57 11.14 14.90
C GLY A 98 -7.01 9.75 14.80
N ALA A 99 -6.75 9.10 15.94
CA ALA A 99 -6.34 7.70 15.96
C ALA A 99 -7.35 6.76 15.25
N TYR A 100 -8.65 6.98 15.39
CA TYR A 100 -9.66 6.15 14.71
C TYR A 100 -9.83 6.51 13.23
N VAL A 101 -9.69 7.79 12.86
CA VAL A 101 -9.68 8.22 11.46
C VAL A 101 -8.48 7.61 10.73
N ASN A 102 -7.30 7.65 11.36
CA ASN A 102 -6.09 7.01 10.83
C ASN A 102 -6.27 5.48 10.67
N LEU A 103 -6.90 4.83 11.64
CA LEU A 103 -7.19 3.39 11.55
C LEU A 103 -8.13 3.07 10.39
N PHE A 104 -9.12 3.95 10.12
CA PHE A 104 -10.02 3.78 8.97
C PHE A 104 -9.27 3.98 7.65
N ALA A 105 -8.37 4.95 7.57
CA ALA A 105 -7.47 5.11 6.43
C ALA A 105 -6.62 3.86 6.18
N ASN A 106 -5.96 3.36 7.22
CA ASN A 106 -5.14 2.15 7.12
C ASN A 106 -5.96 0.91 6.70
N CYS A 107 -7.25 0.84 7.06
CA CYS A 107 -8.16 -0.21 6.60
C CYS A 107 -8.38 -0.16 5.08
N LEU A 108 -8.58 1.04 4.52
CA LEU A 108 -8.75 1.22 3.09
C LEU A 108 -7.46 1.02 2.31
N ASP A 109 -6.34 1.51 2.83
CA ASP A 109 -5.02 1.27 2.23
C ASP A 109 -4.76 -0.23 2.15
N ASN A 110 -4.91 -0.96 3.26
CA ASN A 110 -4.81 -2.41 3.28
C ASN A 110 -5.76 -3.07 2.27
N PHE A 111 -7.02 -2.64 2.16
CA PHE A 111 -7.94 -3.17 1.15
C PHE A 111 -7.41 -2.96 -0.28
N THR A 112 -6.91 -1.77 -0.60
CA THR A 112 -6.33 -1.48 -1.92
C THR A 112 -5.02 -2.25 -2.17
N HIS A 113 -4.20 -2.50 -1.15
CA HIS A 113 -3.06 -3.42 -1.21
C HIS A 113 -3.51 -4.84 -1.56
N GLY A 114 -4.59 -5.31 -0.92
CA GLY A 114 -5.25 -6.57 -1.25
C GLY A 114 -5.67 -6.66 -2.72
N LEU A 115 -6.32 -5.62 -3.24
CA LEU A 115 -6.69 -5.53 -4.65
C LEU A 115 -5.47 -5.59 -5.57
N ALA A 116 -4.40 -4.86 -5.24
CA ALA A 116 -3.18 -4.80 -6.03
C ALA A 116 -2.49 -6.16 -6.06
N ILE A 117 -2.30 -6.79 -4.90
CA ILE A 117 -1.69 -8.11 -4.77
C ILE A 117 -2.48 -9.15 -5.57
N GLY A 118 -3.81 -9.19 -5.37
CA GLY A 118 -4.68 -10.11 -6.11
C GLY A 118 -4.64 -9.88 -7.62
N GLY A 119 -4.68 -8.61 -8.06
CA GLY A 119 -4.61 -8.22 -9.46
C GLY A 119 -3.28 -8.62 -10.10
N SER A 120 -2.17 -8.40 -9.40
CA SER A 120 -0.84 -8.78 -9.84
C SER A 120 -0.67 -10.30 -9.95
N PHE A 121 -1.25 -11.09 -9.04
CA PHE A 121 -1.24 -12.54 -9.15
C PHE A 121 -2.11 -13.07 -10.31
N VAL A 122 -3.16 -12.33 -10.71
CA VAL A 122 -3.93 -12.63 -11.93
C VAL A 122 -3.08 -12.40 -13.18
N ILE A 123 -2.21 -11.39 -13.19
CA ILE A 123 -1.23 -11.17 -14.28
C ILE A 123 -0.18 -12.29 -14.28
N GLY A 124 0.38 -12.63 -13.11
CA GLY A 124 1.29 -13.76 -12.97
C GLY A 124 1.90 -13.91 -11.58
N ILE A 125 2.41 -15.10 -11.27
CA ILE A 125 2.97 -15.42 -9.93
C ILE A 125 4.16 -14.52 -9.58
N ASN A 126 5.11 -14.34 -10.51
CA ASN A 126 6.26 -13.47 -10.28
C ASN A 126 5.83 -12.01 -10.12
N ARG A 127 4.84 -11.56 -10.92
CA ARG A 127 4.28 -10.20 -10.84
C ARG A 127 3.66 -9.95 -9.46
N GLY A 128 2.86 -10.89 -8.97
CA GLY A 128 2.23 -10.83 -7.65
C GLY A 128 3.22 -10.76 -6.49
N TRP A 129 4.29 -11.56 -6.52
CA TRP A 129 5.33 -11.48 -5.50
C TRP A 129 6.15 -10.18 -5.56
N ALA A 130 6.44 -9.67 -6.76
CA ALA A 130 7.11 -8.38 -6.93
C ALA A 130 6.26 -7.22 -6.36
N THR A 131 4.95 -7.20 -6.66
CA THR A 131 4.02 -6.22 -6.07
C THR A 131 3.91 -6.40 -4.56
N THR A 132 3.81 -7.63 -4.06
CA THR A 132 3.77 -7.90 -2.59
C THR A 132 5.02 -7.37 -1.90
N ALA A 133 6.21 -7.61 -2.48
CA ALA A 133 7.47 -7.13 -1.93
C ALA A 133 7.56 -5.60 -1.95
N THR A 134 7.13 -4.96 -3.04
CA THR A 134 7.04 -3.50 -3.14
C THR A 134 6.14 -2.94 -2.06
N ILE A 135 4.97 -3.55 -1.86
CA ILE A 135 4.02 -3.09 -0.85
C ILE A 135 4.62 -3.20 0.55
N LEU A 136 5.22 -4.35 0.88
CA LEU A 136 5.89 -4.55 2.18
C LEU A 136 6.95 -3.48 2.48
N VAL A 137 7.71 -3.07 1.47
CA VAL A 137 8.80 -2.09 1.64
C VAL A 137 8.28 -0.71 2.08
N HIS A 138 7.14 -0.26 1.56
CA HIS A 138 6.56 1.02 2.00
C HIS A 138 5.65 0.86 3.22
N GLU A 139 4.98 -0.29 3.35
CA GLU A 139 3.98 -0.52 4.41
C GLU A 139 4.64 -0.67 5.77
N ILE A 140 5.77 -1.39 5.86
CA ILE A 140 6.45 -1.59 7.14
C ILE A 140 6.81 -0.23 7.79
N PRO A 141 7.49 0.71 7.11
CA PRO A 141 7.74 2.04 7.71
C PRO A 141 6.46 2.83 7.99
N HIS A 142 5.47 2.78 7.10
CA HIS A 142 4.22 3.53 7.24
C HIS A 142 3.44 3.09 8.49
N GLU A 143 3.35 1.78 8.71
CA GLU A 143 2.68 1.17 9.85
C GLU A 143 3.29 1.57 11.20
N PHE A 144 4.59 1.88 11.26
CA PHE A 144 5.19 2.46 12.47
C PHE A 144 4.67 3.88 12.76
N GLY A 145 4.42 4.68 11.72
CA GLY A 145 3.77 5.99 11.83
C GLY A 145 2.34 5.86 12.36
N ASP A 146 1.55 5.00 11.73
CA ASP A 146 0.16 4.74 12.09
C ASP A 146 0.02 4.25 13.53
N PHE A 147 0.87 3.30 13.92
CA PHE A 147 0.88 2.78 15.28
C PHE A 147 1.25 3.87 16.30
N ALA A 148 2.18 4.77 15.97
CA ALA A 148 2.53 5.91 16.82
C ALA A 148 1.35 6.89 16.97
N ILE A 149 0.56 7.13 15.91
CA ILE A 149 -0.68 7.93 15.97
C ILE A 149 -1.66 7.28 16.95
N LEU A 150 -1.87 5.96 16.90
CA LEU A 150 -2.74 5.24 17.84
C LEU A 150 -2.30 5.42 19.30
N LEU A 151 -1.00 5.31 19.59
CA LEU A 151 -0.46 5.52 20.94
C LEU A 151 -0.62 6.96 21.42
N ARG A 152 -0.41 7.96 20.55
CA ARG A 152 -0.63 9.38 20.84
C ARG A 152 -2.11 9.70 21.08
N GLY A 153 -3.02 9.01 20.40
CA GLY A 153 -4.46 9.04 20.65
C GLY A 153 -4.90 8.39 21.97
N GLY A 154 -3.95 7.87 22.78
CA GLY A 154 -4.18 7.35 24.13
C GLY A 154 -4.49 5.86 24.19
N LEU A 155 -4.35 5.12 23.08
CA LEU A 155 -4.53 3.67 23.08
C LEU A 155 -3.33 2.97 23.73
N THR A 156 -3.59 1.81 24.33
CA THR A 156 -2.52 0.93 24.83
C THR A 156 -1.87 0.19 23.66
N ARG A 157 -0.61 -0.24 23.81
CA ARG A 157 0.13 -1.03 22.80
C ARG A 157 -0.64 -2.26 22.33
N SER A 158 -1.23 -3.01 23.27
CA SER A 158 -2.04 -4.19 22.94
C SER A 158 -3.30 -3.84 22.16
N ARG A 159 -3.96 -2.72 22.49
CA ARG A 159 -5.15 -2.28 21.77
C ARG A 159 -4.81 -1.77 20.37
N ALA A 160 -3.71 -1.02 20.21
CA ALA A 160 -3.22 -0.58 18.91
C ALA A 160 -2.89 -1.79 18.01
N ALA A 161 -2.13 -2.77 18.51
CA ALA A 161 -1.81 -3.99 17.77
C ALA A 161 -3.04 -4.82 17.40
N LEU A 162 -4.02 -4.95 18.30
CA LEU A 162 -5.28 -5.63 17.98
C LEU A 162 -6.03 -4.92 16.86
N LEU A 163 -6.10 -3.58 16.90
CA LEU A 163 -6.80 -2.81 15.88
C LEU A 163 -6.08 -2.88 14.52
N GLN A 164 -4.75 -2.82 14.48
CA GLN A 164 -3.98 -3.04 13.25
C GLN A 164 -4.09 -4.49 12.75
N SER A 165 -4.24 -5.48 13.65
CA SER A 165 -4.53 -6.85 13.21
C SER A 165 -5.88 -6.96 12.51
N ILE A 166 -6.84 -6.09 12.86
CA ILE A 166 -8.16 -6.06 12.22
C ILE A 166 -8.08 -5.47 10.80
N THR A 167 -7.20 -4.49 10.55
CA THR A 167 -7.02 -3.92 9.20
C THR A 167 -6.42 -4.93 8.22
N ALA A 168 -5.66 -5.93 8.69
CA ALA A 168 -5.18 -7.03 7.86
C ALA A 168 -6.32 -7.81 7.17
N PHE A 169 -7.49 -7.91 7.80
CA PHE A 169 -8.66 -8.54 7.16
C PHE A 169 -9.19 -7.71 5.98
N ALA A 170 -9.00 -6.40 5.99
CA ALA A 170 -9.36 -5.55 4.85
C ALA A 170 -8.50 -5.92 3.63
N GLY A 171 -7.18 -6.07 3.81
CA GLY A 171 -6.31 -6.53 2.74
C GLY A 171 -6.63 -7.93 2.24
N LEU A 172 -6.90 -8.87 3.14
CA LEU A 172 -7.37 -10.20 2.72
C LEU A 172 -8.69 -10.10 1.92
N SER A 173 -9.63 -9.27 2.36
CA SER A 173 -10.91 -9.09 1.67
C SER A 173 -10.75 -8.49 0.27
N GLY A 174 -9.81 -7.55 0.08
CA GLY A 174 -9.46 -7.02 -1.24
C GLY A 174 -8.90 -8.12 -2.16
N ALA A 175 -7.98 -8.94 -1.67
CA ALA A 175 -7.43 -10.05 -2.45
C ALA A 175 -8.51 -11.08 -2.83
N LEU A 176 -9.38 -11.45 -1.87
CA LEU A 176 -10.50 -12.36 -2.11
C LEU A 176 -11.52 -11.78 -3.09
N PHE A 177 -11.76 -10.47 -3.05
CA PHE A 177 -12.62 -9.80 -4.03
C PHE A 177 -12.06 -9.93 -5.45
N VAL A 178 -10.75 -9.79 -5.62
CA VAL A 178 -10.11 -10.02 -6.94
C VAL A 178 -10.21 -11.47 -7.36
N ILE A 179 -9.98 -12.42 -6.46
CA ILE A 179 -10.13 -13.86 -6.77
C ILE A 179 -11.56 -14.16 -7.23
N PHE A 180 -12.56 -13.63 -6.54
CA PHE A 180 -13.96 -13.76 -6.93
C PHE A 180 -14.24 -13.16 -8.32
N LEU A 181 -13.76 -11.93 -8.58
CA LEU A 181 -13.93 -11.29 -9.89
C LEU A 181 -13.19 -12.01 -11.01
N LYS A 182 -11.99 -12.54 -10.73
CA LYS A 182 -11.20 -13.34 -11.67
C LYS A 182 -11.99 -14.54 -12.18
N ASP A 183 -12.71 -15.23 -11.29
CA ASP A 183 -13.48 -16.42 -11.66
C ASP A 183 -14.75 -16.07 -12.47
N ILE A 184 -15.24 -14.83 -12.36
CA ILE A 184 -16.28 -14.29 -13.25
C ILE A 184 -15.70 -13.87 -14.60
N SER A 185 -14.65 -13.03 -14.58
CA SER A 185 -13.98 -12.49 -15.75
C SER A 185 -12.58 -11.98 -15.40
N PRO A 186 -11.51 -12.70 -15.79
CA PRO A 186 -10.14 -12.23 -15.61
C PRO A 186 -9.88 -10.87 -16.28
N ASP A 187 -10.53 -10.64 -17.44
CA ASP A 187 -10.50 -9.39 -18.17
C ASP A 187 -11.01 -8.21 -17.33
N LEU A 188 -12.04 -8.42 -16.49
CA LEU A 188 -12.58 -7.35 -15.63
C LEU A 188 -11.55 -6.89 -14.60
N VAL A 189 -10.75 -7.81 -14.06
CA VAL A 189 -9.67 -7.50 -13.13
C VAL A 189 -8.62 -6.61 -13.81
N LEU A 190 -8.21 -6.97 -15.03
CA LEU A 190 -7.20 -6.21 -15.78
C LEU A 190 -7.72 -4.88 -16.34
N ARG A 191 -9.01 -4.80 -16.69
CA ARG A 191 -9.63 -3.56 -17.23
C ARG A 191 -9.92 -2.52 -16.17
N CYS A 192 -10.28 -2.96 -14.96
CA CYS A 192 -10.82 -2.08 -13.94
C CYS A 192 -10.00 -2.07 -12.65
N ILE A 193 -9.68 -3.25 -12.10
CA ILE A 193 -9.08 -3.34 -10.76
C ILE A 193 -7.60 -2.99 -10.78
N VAL A 194 -6.80 -3.57 -11.67
CA VAL A 194 -5.36 -3.27 -11.75
C VAL A 194 -5.13 -1.79 -12.11
N PRO A 195 -5.84 -1.18 -13.09
CA PRO A 195 -5.74 0.25 -13.33
C PRO A 195 -6.13 1.09 -12.12
N PHE A 196 -7.18 0.69 -11.38
CA PHE A 196 -7.56 1.35 -10.13
C PHE A 196 -6.42 1.32 -9.09
N THR A 197 -5.76 0.18 -8.90
CA THR A 197 -4.67 0.08 -7.92
C THR A 197 -3.43 0.86 -8.35
N ILE A 198 -3.13 0.95 -9.65
CA ILE A 198 -2.09 1.85 -10.20
C ILE A 198 -2.40 3.29 -9.80
N GLY A 199 -3.65 3.74 -10.00
CA GLY A 199 -4.09 5.07 -9.59
C GLY A 199 -3.90 5.34 -8.10
N ALA A 200 -4.27 4.36 -7.26
CA ALA A 200 -4.11 4.44 -5.81
C ALA A 200 -2.62 4.54 -5.41
N PHE A 201 -1.73 3.76 -6.02
CA PHE A 201 -0.28 3.84 -5.76
C PHE A 201 0.33 5.17 -6.15
N ILE A 202 -0.11 5.74 -7.28
CA ILE A 202 0.31 7.09 -7.69
C ILE A 202 -0.15 8.11 -6.64
N TYR A 203 -1.39 8.00 -6.16
CA TYR A 203 -1.90 8.90 -5.12
C TYR A 203 -1.10 8.80 -3.82
N VAL A 204 -0.92 7.60 -3.28
CA VAL A 204 -0.15 7.36 -2.05
C VAL A 204 1.26 7.91 -2.18
N SER A 205 1.93 7.63 -3.30
CA SER A 205 3.32 8.04 -3.48
C SER A 205 3.48 9.55 -3.67
N LEU A 206 2.67 10.18 -4.53
CA LEU A 206 2.89 11.58 -4.93
C LEU A 206 2.13 12.59 -4.07
N THR A 207 0.96 12.23 -3.54
CA THR A 207 0.08 13.15 -2.81
C THR A 207 0.18 12.95 -1.31
N ASN A 208 0.43 11.72 -0.84
CA ASN A 208 0.54 11.45 0.59
C ASN A 208 2.01 11.50 1.06
N VAL A 209 2.87 10.63 0.52
CA VAL A 209 4.23 10.43 1.05
C VAL A 209 5.22 11.51 0.57
N LEU A 210 5.21 11.84 -0.72
CA LEU A 210 6.20 12.77 -1.28
C LEU A 210 6.19 14.17 -0.62
N PRO A 211 5.04 14.81 -0.34
CA PRO A 211 5.02 16.12 0.30
C PRO A 211 5.68 16.11 1.68
N GLU A 212 5.37 15.13 2.54
CA GLU A 212 5.96 14.99 3.88
C GLU A 212 7.49 14.83 3.80
N LEU A 213 7.97 14.01 2.84
CA LEU A 213 9.40 13.83 2.64
C LEU A 213 10.10 15.14 2.20
N MET A 214 9.42 15.97 1.40
CA MET A 214 9.98 17.21 0.86
C MET A 214 9.98 18.39 1.84
N GLU A 215 9.34 18.26 3.01
CA GLU A 215 9.45 19.26 4.09
C GLU A 215 10.88 19.34 4.68
N ASP A 216 11.70 18.30 4.49
CA ASP A 216 13.11 18.28 4.94
C ASP A 216 14.04 18.97 3.94
N GLU A 217 14.01 20.32 3.93
CA GLU A 217 14.77 21.16 2.98
C GLU A 217 16.27 20.85 2.91
N LYS A 218 16.87 20.29 3.97
CA LYS A 218 18.31 19.99 4.01
C LYS A 218 18.68 18.68 3.32
N ASN A 219 17.77 17.70 3.30
CA ASN A 219 18.05 16.34 2.85
C ASN A 219 17.33 15.94 1.55
N TYR A 220 16.58 16.86 0.92
CA TYR A 220 15.76 16.55 -0.26
C TYR A 220 16.52 15.87 -1.40
N HIS A 221 17.79 16.22 -1.63
CA HIS A 221 18.62 15.57 -2.66
C HIS A 221 18.79 14.06 -2.41
N TRP A 222 18.99 13.66 -1.15
CA TRP A 222 19.09 12.24 -0.77
C TRP A 222 17.74 11.56 -0.91
N ILE A 223 16.66 12.23 -0.55
CA ILE A 223 15.29 11.72 -0.70
C ILE A 223 14.99 11.44 -2.17
N VAL A 224 15.27 12.40 -3.07
CA VAL A 224 15.09 12.21 -4.53
C VAL A 224 15.96 11.07 -5.06
N LEU A 225 17.22 10.98 -4.62
CA LEU A 225 18.11 9.89 -5.02
C LEU A 225 17.55 8.53 -4.59
N ILE A 226 17.04 8.42 -3.36
CA ILE A 226 16.51 7.17 -2.82
C ILE A 226 15.19 6.78 -3.50
N ILE A 227 14.30 7.75 -3.79
CA ILE A 227 13.11 7.53 -4.63
C ILE A 227 13.55 6.98 -5.99
N SER A 228 14.55 7.59 -6.62
CA SER A 228 15.07 7.15 -7.92
C SER A 228 15.63 5.73 -7.86
N ILE A 229 16.34 5.38 -6.79
CA ILE A 229 16.82 4.01 -6.55
C ILE A 229 15.65 3.03 -6.42
N GLY A 230 14.57 3.40 -5.71
CA GLY A 230 13.35 2.61 -5.61
C GLY A 230 12.70 2.34 -6.98
N ILE A 231 12.56 3.39 -7.80
CA ILE A 231 12.01 3.29 -9.16
C ILE A 231 12.86 2.35 -10.03
N VAL A 232 14.18 2.52 -10.01
CA VAL A 232 15.11 1.68 -10.79
C VAL A 232 15.07 0.24 -10.31
N THR A 233 15.04 0.01 -8.99
CA THR A 233 14.95 -1.34 -8.41
C THR A 233 13.71 -2.05 -8.91
N MET A 234 12.56 -1.36 -8.90
CA MET A 234 11.33 -1.95 -9.39
C MET A 234 11.36 -2.18 -10.90
N GLY A 235 11.89 -1.25 -11.69
CA GLY A 235 12.09 -1.45 -13.13
C GLY A 235 12.94 -2.68 -13.46
N LEU A 236 13.97 -2.97 -12.65
CA LEU A 236 14.77 -4.19 -12.77
C LEU A 236 13.96 -5.43 -12.37
N LEU A 237 13.22 -5.39 -11.26
CA LEU A 237 12.34 -6.50 -10.83
C LEU A 237 11.27 -6.81 -11.88
N SER A 238 10.72 -5.80 -12.55
CA SER A 238 9.73 -5.97 -13.62
C SER A 238 10.29 -6.61 -14.90
N SER A 239 11.62 -6.67 -15.03
CA SER A 239 12.30 -7.29 -16.19
C SER A 239 12.65 -8.77 -15.98
N LEU A 240 12.45 -9.30 -14.76
CA LEU A 240 12.68 -10.70 -14.37
C LEU A 240 11.41 -11.55 -14.54
#